data_AF-A0A6J8EBU3-F1
#
_entry.id   AF-A0A6J8EBU3-F1
#
_cell.length_a   1.000
_cell.length_b   1.000
_cell.length_c   1.000
_cell.angle_alpha   90.00
_cell.angle_beta   90.00
_cell.angle_gamma   90.00
#
_symmetry.space_group_name_H-M   'P 1'
#
loop_
_entity.id
_entity.type
_entity.pdbx_description
1 polymer ?
#
loop_
_entity_poly.entity_id
_entity_poly.type
_entity_poly.pdbx_seq_one_letter_code
_entity_poly.pdbx_strand_id
1 'polypeptide(L)'
;MCFVKDMNYISVFINAIVVALMAIYVYQNEKRIEEKAAKHNQTGNSIISYLEPKSLALERMESKLNETTAILDRHSGILQDILEAEQRGNITTAILNSHSDMLQEILKAVRKDNDTINLREVAYGKPAQQSSIYSSEHSASRAVDGNVNTYIHTNIEQSPYWIVDLGKTYQIKRIEIFNRVVGDKSTGERLRNLDIIIGPSHNEMHLCAHYVGPAQLGDHLLFKCGHVENARYVKLMLTGTDYLNVAEVKVYAVNDRPT
;
A
#
# COMPACT_ATOMS: atom_id res chain seq x y z
N MET A 1 9.39 -12.12 47.71
CA MET A 1 8.99 -13.37 47.02
C MET A 1 7.51 -13.39 46.56
N CYS A 2 6.62 -12.51 47.05
CA CYS A 2 5.23 -12.40 46.53
C CYS A 2 5.12 -11.66 45.19
N PHE A 3 5.85 -10.55 44.98
CA PHE A 3 5.74 -9.71 43.77
C PHE A 3 6.06 -10.41 42.43
N VAL A 4 6.99 -11.37 42.42
CA VAL A 4 7.39 -12.11 41.21
C VAL A 4 6.28 -13.04 40.70
N LYS A 5 5.40 -13.54 41.59
CA LYS A 5 4.24 -14.34 41.17
C LYS A 5 3.18 -13.46 40.49
N ASP A 6 2.97 -12.24 40.98
CA ASP A 6 1.95 -11.33 40.47
C ASP A 6 2.28 -10.79 39.06
N MET A 7 3.55 -10.54 38.76
CA MET A 7 4.00 -10.11 37.42
C MET A 7 3.90 -11.21 36.35
N ASN A 8 4.18 -12.48 36.69
CA ASN A 8 3.93 -13.61 35.79
C ASN A 8 2.43 -13.79 35.51
N TYR A 9 1.58 -13.55 36.51
CA TYR A 9 0.13 -13.51 36.32
C TYR A 9 -0.29 -12.39 35.38
N ILE A 10 0.30 -11.19 35.49
CA ILE A 10 0.00 -10.06 34.59
C ILE A 10 0.42 -10.36 33.15
N SER A 11 1.61 -10.94 32.92
CA SER A 11 2.07 -11.31 31.58
C SER A 11 1.19 -12.39 30.94
N VAL A 12 0.85 -13.44 31.69
CA VAL A 12 -0.08 -14.49 31.24
C VAL A 12 -1.47 -13.92 30.98
N PHE A 13 -1.93 -12.97 31.80
CA PHE A 13 -3.24 -12.33 31.66
C PHE A 13 -3.29 -11.39 30.45
N ILE A 14 -2.25 -10.60 30.20
CA ILE A 14 -2.14 -9.76 29.00
C ILE A 14 -2.10 -10.64 27.74
N ASN A 15 -1.29 -11.71 27.73
CA ASN A 15 -1.24 -12.64 26.60
C ASN A 15 -2.58 -13.35 26.37
N ALA A 16 -3.27 -13.75 27.44
CA ALA A 16 -4.61 -14.32 27.35
C ALA A 16 -5.66 -13.33 26.81
N ILE A 17 -5.59 -12.05 27.22
CA ILE A 17 -6.45 -10.99 26.69
C ILE A 17 -6.17 -10.76 25.21
N VAL A 18 -4.90 -10.71 24.80
CA VAL A 18 -4.52 -10.53 23.40
C VAL A 18 -5.01 -11.70 22.54
N VAL A 19 -4.80 -12.93 22.97
CA VAL A 19 -5.31 -14.13 22.28
C VAL A 19 -6.83 -14.11 22.21
N ALA A 20 -7.52 -13.69 23.28
CA ALA A 20 -8.98 -13.57 23.30
C ALA A 20 -9.48 -12.47 22.35
N LEU A 21 -8.84 -11.29 22.33
CA LEU A 21 -9.19 -10.20 21.41
C LEU A 21 -8.95 -10.59 19.95
N MET A 22 -7.86 -11.32 19.69
CA MET A 22 -7.56 -11.88 18.37
C MET A 22 -8.62 -12.90 17.95
N ALA A 23 -9.00 -13.82 18.83
CA ALA A 23 -10.05 -14.80 18.54
C ALA A 23 -11.41 -14.14 18.33
N ILE A 24 -11.77 -13.13 19.13
CA ILE A 24 -13.01 -12.35 18.96
C ILE A 24 -13.00 -11.59 17.64
N TYR A 25 -11.87 -10.97 17.28
CA TYR A 25 -11.74 -10.23 16.03
C TYR A 25 -11.84 -11.15 14.80
N VAL A 26 -11.19 -12.32 14.83
CA VAL A 26 -11.30 -13.35 13.79
C VAL A 26 -12.74 -13.82 13.65
N TYR A 27 -13.38 -14.17 14.77
CA TYR A 27 -14.77 -14.64 14.80
C TYR A 27 -15.77 -13.61 14.28
N GLN A 28 -15.66 -12.35 14.73
CA GLN A 28 -16.54 -11.26 14.28
C GLN A 28 -16.40 -11.01 12.79
N ASN A 29 -15.20 -11.15 12.24
CA ASN A 29 -14.95 -10.95 10.82
C ASN A 29 -15.39 -12.14 9.97
N GLU A 30 -15.21 -13.38 10.43
CA GLU A 30 -15.73 -14.58 9.76
C GLU A 30 -17.26 -14.50 9.64
N LYS A 31 -17.94 -14.12 10.74
CA LYS A 31 -19.39 -13.89 10.74
C LYS A 31 -19.82 -12.76 9.79
N ARG A 32 -19.07 -11.65 9.73
CA ARG A 32 -19.37 -10.54 8.82
C ARG A 32 -19.17 -10.89 7.34
N ILE A 33 -18.27 -11.85 7.07
CA ILE A 33 -18.03 -12.40 5.73
C ILE A 33 -19.14 -13.37 5.36
N GLU A 34 -19.57 -14.25 6.28
CA GLU A 34 -20.72 -15.14 6.09
C GLU A 34 -22.01 -14.36 5.85
N GLU A 35 -22.27 -13.28 6.61
CA GLU A 35 -23.44 -12.42 6.42
C GLU A 35 -23.45 -11.70 5.05
N LYS A 36 -22.27 -11.36 4.52
CA LYS A 36 -22.12 -10.79 3.17
C LYS A 36 -22.28 -11.85 2.08
N ALA A 37 -21.78 -13.06 2.30
CA ALA A 37 -21.96 -14.20 1.40
C ALA A 37 -23.44 -14.64 1.34
N ALA A 38 -24.14 -14.68 2.49
CA ALA A 38 -25.56 -15.03 2.58
C ALA A 38 -26.47 -14.02 1.86
N LYS A 39 -26.15 -12.72 1.93
CA LYS A 39 -26.88 -11.68 1.18
C LYS A 39 -26.69 -11.76 -0.34
N HIS A 40 -25.63 -12.39 -0.82
CA HIS A 40 -25.32 -12.50 -2.25
C HIS A 40 -25.67 -13.88 -2.86
N ASN A 41 -25.95 -14.88 -2.01
CA ASN A 41 -26.48 -16.18 -2.44
C ASN A 41 -27.96 -16.09 -2.90
N GLN A 42 -28.63 -14.95 -2.66
CA GLN A 42 -29.93 -14.61 -3.26
C GLN A 42 -29.81 -14.12 -4.72
N THR A 43 -28.59 -13.82 -5.20
CA THR A 43 -28.32 -13.28 -6.56
C THR A 43 -27.57 -14.26 -7.49
N GLY A 44 -27.42 -15.53 -7.10
CA GLY A 44 -27.11 -16.62 -8.04
C GLY A 44 -25.77 -16.55 -8.80
N ASN A 45 -24.66 -16.23 -8.15
CA ASN A 45 -23.33 -16.25 -8.78
C ASN A 45 -22.33 -17.20 -8.08
N SER A 46 -21.50 -17.87 -8.91
CA SER A 46 -20.59 -18.97 -8.55
C SER A 46 -19.47 -18.58 -7.56
N ILE A 47 -19.21 -19.49 -6.62
CA ILE A 47 -18.31 -19.41 -5.46
C ILE A 47 -16.84 -19.11 -5.85
N ILE A 48 -16.42 -19.40 -7.08
CA ILE A 48 -15.03 -19.24 -7.54
C ILE A 48 -14.60 -17.76 -7.67
N SER A 49 -15.54 -16.83 -7.90
CA SER A 49 -15.23 -15.38 -7.99
C SER A 49 -14.85 -14.70 -6.66
N TYR A 50 -14.94 -15.44 -5.54
CA TYR A 50 -14.72 -14.91 -4.18
C TYR A 50 -13.36 -15.25 -3.59
N LEU A 51 -12.58 -16.13 -4.22
CA LEU A 51 -11.32 -16.62 -3.64
C LEU A 51 -10.13 -15.66 -3.88
N GLU A 52 -10.13 -14.88 -4.95
CA GLU A 52 -9.01 -13.96 -5.26
C GLU A 52 -9.05 -12.63 -4.48
N PRO A 53 -10.20 -11.93 -4.31
CA PRO A 53 -10.28 -10.75 -3.43
C PRO A 53 -10.00 -11.07 -1.96
N LYS A 54 -10.18 -12.35 -1.57
CA LYS A 54 -9.84 -12.88 -0.25
C LYS A 54 -8.33 -12.83 -0.01
N SER A 55 -7.49 -13.02 -1.04
CA SER A 55 -6.02 -13.02 -0.89
C SER A 55 -5.45 -11.63 -0.58
N LEU A 56 -5.83 -10.58 -1.32
CA LEU A 56 -5.30 -9.22 -1.11
C LEU A 56 -5.79 -8.58 0.20
N ALA A 57 -7.04 -8.83 0.58
CA ALA A 57 -7.55 -8.40 1.88
C ALA A 57 -6.83 -9.16 3.02
N LEU A 58 -6.54 -10.45 2.82
CA LEU A 58 -5.81 -11.28 3.77
C LEU A 58 -4.34 -10.83 3.89
N GLU A 59 -3.64 -10.55 2.80
CA GLU A 59 -2.27 -10.02 2.82
C GLU A 59 -2.18 -8.66 3.53
N ARG A 60 -3.16 -7.77 3.34
CA ARG A 60 -3.26 -6.49 4.06
C ARG A 60 -3.51 -6.70 5.56
N MET A 61 -4.29 -7.73 5.92
CA MET A 61 -4.55 -8.09 7.31
C MET A 61 -3.32 -8.75 7.94
N GLU A 62 -2.62 -9.63 7.25
CA GLU A 62 -1.35 -10.24 7.67
C GLU A 62 -0.28 -9.18 7.88
N SER A 63 -0.19 -8.17 6.99
CA SER A 63 0.72 -7.03 7.18
C SER A 63 0.43 -6.26 8.47
N LYS A 64 -0.84 -5.91 8.74
CA LYS A 64 -1.22 -5.22 9.98
C LYS A 64 -1.03 -6.10 11.22
N LEU A 65 -1.30 -7.40 11.09
CA LEU A 65 -1.08 -8.36 12.16
C LEU A 65 0.41 -8.47 12.49
N ASN A 66 1.28 -8.58 11.49
CA ASN A 66 2.74 -8.64 11.68
C ASN A 66 3.29 -7.35 12.30
N GLU A 67 2.79 -6.18 11.91
CA GLU A 67 3.13 -4.90 12.58
C GLU A 67 2.71 -4.91 14.06
N THR A 68 1.52 -5.44 14.36
CA THR A 68 0.99 -5.48 15.73
C THR A 68 1.73 -6.51 16.60
N THR A 69 2.05 -7.69 16.06
CA THR A 69 2.84 -8.73 16.73
C THR A 69 4.26 -8.24 17.01
N ALA A 70 4.89 -7.52 16.08
CA ALA A 70 6.22 -6.95 16.29
C ALA A 70 6.28 -5.88 17.40
N ILE A 71 5.16 -5.21 17.69
CA ILE A 71 5.04 -4.27 18.82
C ILE A 71 4.90 -5.06 20.14
N LEU A 72 4.07 -6.09 20.15
CA LEU A 72 3.84 -6.96 21.32
C LEU A 72 5.10 -7.72 21.74
N ASP A 73 5.84 -8.30 20.79
CA ASP A 73 7.08 -9.04 21.06
C ASP A 73 8.13 -8.13 21.71
N ARG A 74 8.22 -6.88 21.27
CA ARG A 74 9.15 -5.88 21.83
C ARG A 74 8.74 -5.42 23.23
N HIS A 75 7.45 -5.22 23.48
CA HIS A 75 6.96 -4.92 24.83
C HIS A 75 7.16 -6.11 25.78
N SER A 76 7.03 -7.34 25.29
CA SER A 76 7.31 -8.54 26.09
C SER A 76 8.80 -8.65 26.45
N GLY A 77 9.71 -8.29 25.54
CA GLY A 77 11.16 -8.24 25.83
C GLY A 77 11.52 -7.21 26.91
N ILE A 78 10.96 -6.00 26.82
CA ILE A 78 11.16 -4.94 27.82
C ILE A 78 10.70 -5.38 29.22
N LEU A 79 9.55 -6.04 29.31
CA LEU A 79 9.03 -6.55 30.59
C LEU A 79 9.92 -7.66 31.17
N GLN A 80 10.49 -8.52 30.31
CA GLN A 80 11.40 -9.58 30.72
C GLN A 80 12.71 -9.01 31.29
N ASP A 81 13.29 -8.00 30.64
CA ASP A 81 14.53 -7.35 31.08
C ASP A 81 14.36 -6.63 32.43
N ILE A 82 13.21 -5.99 32.64
CA ILE A 82 12.87 -5.36 33.92
C ILE A 82 12.74 -6.41 35.03
N LEU A 83 12.10 -7.54 34.74
CA LEU A 83 11.90 -8.63 35.69
C LEU A 83 13.23 -9.30 36.09
N GLU A 84 14.14 -9.48 35.13
CA GLU A 84 15.50 -9.97 35.40
C GLU A 84 16.33 -8.98 36.21
N ALA A 85 16.21 -7.68 35.93
CA ALA A 85 16.93 -6.65 36.67
C ALA A 85 16.41 -6.47 38.11
N GLU A 86 15.11 -6.68 38.35
CA GLU A 86 14.52 -6.79 39.68
C GLU A 86 15.14 -7.93 40.48
N GLN A 87 15.28 -9.10 39.87
CA GLN A 87 15.93 -10.24 40.51
C GLN A 87 17.42 -9.98 40.81
N ARG A 88 18.09 -9.12 40.02
CA ARG A 88 19.50 -8.75 40.19
C ARG A 88 19.72 -7.49 41.04
N GLY A 89 18.66 -6.83 41.52
CA GLY A 89 18.76 -5.57 42.29
C GLY A 89 19.20 -4.34 41.47
N ASN A 90 19.12 -4.41 40.14
CA ASN A 90 19.61 -3.39 39.21
C ASN A 90 18.48 -2.68 38.42
N ILE A 91 17.29 -2.59 39.02
CA ILE A 91 16.06 -2.05 38.39
C ILE A 91 16.29 -0.70 37.70
N THR A 92 17.03 0.21 38.34
CA THR A 92 17.26 1.56 37.81
C THR A 92 17.91 1.54 36.42
N THR A 93 18.84 0.62 36.18
CA THR A 93 19.53 0.47 34.89
C THR A 93 18.61 -0.11 33.83
N ALA A 94 17.77 -1.09 34.17
CA ALA A 94 16.81 -1.67 33.22
C ALA A 94 15.71 -0.68 32.82
N ILE A 95 15.23 0.15 33.77
CA ILE A 95 14.30 1.24 33.46
C ILE A 95 14.93 2.25 32.49
N LEU A 96 16.19 2.64 32.72
CA LEU A 96 16.91 3.56 31.84
C LEU A 96 17.07 2.98 30.41
N ASN A 97 17.41 1.70 30.28
CA ASN A 97 17.52 1.04 28.98
C ASN A 97 16.15 0.93 28.28
N SER A 98 15.12 0.52 29.01
CA SER A 98 13.73 0.47 28.50
C SER A 98 13.26 1.83 27.96
N HIS A 99 13.53 2.91 28.69
CA HIS A 99 13.21 4.26 28.23
C HIS A 99 14.00 4.66 26.97
N SER A 100 15.27 4.27 26.88
CA SER A 100 16.09 4.49 25.68
C SER A 100 15.50 3.77 24.46
N ASP A 101 15.10 2.51 24.61
CA ASP A 101 14.49 1.74 23.51
C ASP A 101 13.15 2.32 23.08
N MET A 102 12.31 2.73 24.05
CA MET A 102 11.05 3.42 23.77
C MET A 102 11.29 4.73 23.00
N LEU A 103 12.28 5.52 23.40
CA LEU A 103 12.66 6.75 22.69
C LEU A 103 13.13 6.47 21.26
N GLN A 104 13.91 5.40 21.03
CA GLN A 104 14.34 5.03 19.69
C GLN A 104 13.16 4.62 18.80
N GLU A 105 12.16 3.92 19.33
CA GLU A 105 10.96 3.55 18.57
C GLU A 105 10.07 4.75 18.28
N ILE A 106 9.88 5.65 19.27
CA ILE A 106 9.18 6.93 19.05
C ILE A 106 9.89 7.72 17.94
N LEU A 107 11.23 7.80 17.97
CA LEU A 107 12.02 8.48 16.93
C LEU A 107 11.85 7.82 15.55
N LYS A 108 11.78 6.49 15.46
CA LYS A 108 11.52 5.78 14.20
C LYS A 108 10.11 6.07 13.66
N ALA A 109 9.09 6.04 14.52
CA ALA A 109 7.71 6.34 14.14
C ALA A 109 7.58 7.79 13.66
N VAL A 110 8.14 8.74 14.42
CA VAL A 110 8.17 10.16 14.05
C VAL A 110 8.91 10.39 12.73
N ARG A 111 10.02 9.67 12.46
CA ARG A 111 10.71 9.74 11.16
C ARG A 111 9.85 9.20 10.01
N LYS A 112 9.18 8.06 10.18
CA LYS A 112 8.28 7.45 9.18
C LYS A 112 7.11 8.38 8.83
N ASP A 113 6.54 9.04 9.83
CA ASP A 113 5.47 10.02 9.63
C ASP A 113 6.00 11.31 8.98
N ASN A 114 7.19 11.78 9.36
CA ASN A 114 7.82 12.94 8.73
C ASN A 114 8.17 12.70 7.24
N ASP A 115 8.55 11.48 6.88
CA ASP A 115 8.78 11.07 5.49
C ASP A 115 7.48 11.05 4.66
N THR A 116 6.34 10.70 5.27
CA THR A 116 5.03 10.74 4.58
C THR A 116 4.46 12.16 4.48
N ILE A 117 4.70 13.01 5.49
CA ILE A 117 4.30 14.43 5.50
C ILE A 117 5.06 15.28 4.47
N ASN A 118 6.27 14.89 4.08
CA ASN A 118 7.08 15.61 3.08
C ASN A 118 6.89 15.14 1.62
N LEU A 119 5.86 14.36 1.31
CA LEU A 119 5.60 13.96 -0.08
C LEU A 119 4.73 14.98 -0.80
N ARG A 120 5.20 15.47 -1.94
CA ARG A 120 4.42 16.31 -2.86
C ARG A 120 3.98 15.48 -4.05
N GLU A 121 2.74 15.68 -4.45
CA GLU A 121 2.24 15.20 -5.74
C GLU A 121 2.86 16.06 -6.86
N VAL A 122 3.45 15.41 -7.88
CA VAL A 122 4.28 16.07 -8.90
C VAL A 122 3.84 15.81 -10.34
N ALA A 123 2.82 14.97 -10.55
CA ALA A 123 2.30 14.64 -11.88
C ALA A 123 1.10 15.52 -12.29
N TYR A 124 0.40 16.14 -11.35
CA TYR A 124 -0.78 16.96 -11.62
C TYR A 124 -0.49 18.08 -12.62
N GLY A 125 -1.33 18.13 -13.65
CA GLY A 125 -1.26 19.09 -14.75
C GLY A 125 -0.01 18.95 -15.63
N LYS A 126 0.77 17.87 -15.50
CA LYS A 126 2.00 17.68 -16.28
C LYS A 126 1.72 17.21 -17.71
N PRO A 127 2.60 17.54 -18.67
CA PRO A 127 2.51 17.02 -20.03
C PRO A 127 2.53 15.49 -20.02
N ALA A 128 1.57 14.88 -20.69
CA ALA A 128 1.47 13.45 -20.83
C ALA A 128 1.16 13.04 -22.28
N GLN A 129 1.55 11.83 -22.64
CA GLN A 129 1.34 11.23 -23.95
C GLN A 129 0.85 9.79 -23.77
N GLN A 130 0.16 9.27 -24.78
CA GLN A 130 -0.24 7.87 -24.85
C GLN A 130 0.00 7.33 -26.26
N SER A 131 0.19 6.02 -26.39
CA SER A 131 0.51 5.34 -27.64
C SER A 131 -0.51 5.61 -28.74
N SER A 132 -1.79 5.65 -28.38
CA SER A 132 -2.89 6.00 -29.26
C SER A 132 -4.06 6.57 -28.47
N ILE A 133 -5.00 7.22 -29.14
CA ILE A 133 -6.17 7.85 -28.51
C ILE A 133 -7.43 7.27 -29.16
N TYR A 134 -8.30 6.63 -28.36
CA TYR A 134 -9.55 6.05 -28.85
C TYR A 134 -10.56 7.13 -29.29
N SER A 135 -10.67 8.21 -28.52
CA SER A 135 -11.48 9.39 -28.83
C SER A 135 -10.90 10.64 -28.18
N SER A 136 -11.22 11.82 -28.70
CA SER A 136 -10.71 13.10 -28.17
C SER A 136 -11.10 13.37 -26.71
N GLU A 137 -12.13 12.70 -26.19
CA GLU A 137 -12.56 12.81 -24.79
C GLU A 137 -11.58 12.15 -23.80
N HIS A 138 -10.77 11.21 -24.29
CA HIS A 138 -9.88 10.35 -23.51
C HIS A 138 -8.39 10.66 -23.75
N SER A 139 -8.04 11.95 -23.87
CA SER A 139 -6.66 12.41 -24.05
C SER A 139 -5.75 12.02 -22.88
N ALA A 140 -4.43 11.90 -23.13
CA ALA A 140 -3.44 11.49 -22.12
C ALA A 140 -3.45 12.37 -20.85
N SER A 141 -3.81 13.65 -20.98
CA SER A 141 -3.90 14.58 -19.85
C SER A 141 -4.95 14.21 -18.80
N ARG A 142 -5.94 13.36 -19.16
CA ARG A 142 -6.99 12.91 -18.22
C ARG A 142 -6.45 12.15 -17.02
N ALA A 143 -5.31 11.47 -17.18
CA ALA A 143 -4.68 10.75 -16.08
C ALA A 143 -3.95 11.64 -15.06
N VAL A 144 -3.89 12.96 -15.29
CA VAL A 144 -3.18 13.90 -14.40
C VAL A 144 -3.97 15.18 -14.18
N ASP A 145 -5.29 15.13 -14.34
CA ASP A 145 -6.17 16.30 -14.20
C ASP A 145 -6.83 16.41 -12.81
N GLY A 146 -6.59 15.44 -11.92
CA GLY A 146 -7.14 15.39 -10.57
C GLY A 146 -8.57 14.85 -10.51
N ASN A 147 -9.14 14.35 -11.62
CA ASN A 147 -10.51 13.90 -11.70
C ASN A 147 -10.60 12.39 -12.02
N VAL A 148 -10.85 11.59 -10.99
CA VAL A 148 -11.01 10.12 -11.11
C VAL A 148 -12.25 9.67 -11.92
N ASN A 149 -13.11 10.60 -12.34
CA ASN A 149 -14.26 10.30 -13.21
C ASN A 149 -13.91 10.41 -14.70
N THR A 150 -12.81 11.06 -15.05
CA THR A 150 -12.23 11.02 -16.39
C THR A 150 -11.19 9.91 -16.49
N TYR A 151 -10.87 9.48 -17.70
CA TYR A 151 -9.87 8.44 -17.93
C TYR A 151 -9.23 8.57 -19.31
N ILE A 152 -7.99 8.12 -19.42
CA ILE A 152 -7.30 7.90 -20.68
C ILE A 152 -7.86 6.64 -21.34
N HIS A 153 -7.79 6.54 -22.66
CA HIS A 153 -8.22 5.34 -23.37
C HIS A 153 -7.46 5.23 -24.68
N THR A 154 -6.57 4.24 -24.77
CA THR A 154 -5.89 3.91 -26.02
C THR A 154 -6.82 3.16 -26.97
N ASN A 155 -6.41 2.93 -28.21
CA ASN A 155 -6.99 1.84 -29.00
C ASN A 155 -6.53 0.49 -28.45
N ILE A 156 -7.12 -0.59 -28.98
CA ILE A 156 -6.57 -1.92 -28.79
C ILE A 156 -5.31 -2.04 -29.64
N GLU A 157 -4.18 -2.27 -28.98
CA GLU A 157 -2.88 -2.39 -29.62
C GLU A 157 -1.95 -3.25 -28.77
N GLN A 158 -0.82 -3.67 -29.32
CA GLN A 158 0.20 -4.39 -28.56
C GLN A 158 0.96 -3.40 -27.68
N SER A 159 1.02 -3.69 -26.39
CA SER A 159 1.72 -2.89 -25.38
C SER A 159 1.34 -1.40 -25.39
N PRO A 160 0.04 -1.07 -25.25
CA PRO A 160 -0.39 0.31 -25.12
C PRO A 160 0.29 0.94 -23.92
N TYR A 161 0.64 2.22 -24.05
CA TYR A 161 1.31 2.93 -22.98
C TYR A 161 0.79 4.34 -22.78
N TRP A 162 1.01 4.83 -21.58
CA TRP A 162 0.87 6.22 -21.19
C TRP A 162 2.16 6.65 -20.49
N ILE A 163 2.60 7.88 -20.72
CA ILE A 163 3.82 8.43 -20.11
C ILE A 163 3.61 9.89 -19.74
N VAL A 164 4.09 10.27 -18.55
CA VAL A 164 4.10 11.67 -18.08
C VAL A 164 5.54 12.18 -17.98
N ASP A 165 5.74 13.42 -18.41
CA ASP A 165 6.95 14.21 -18.17
C ASP A 165 6.73 15.12 -16.95
N LEU A 166 7.37 14.81 -15.83
CA LEU A 166 7.27 15.58 -14.59
C LEU A 166 7.89 16.99 -14.69
N GLY A 167 8.65 17.26 -15.77
CA GLY A 167 9.31 18.52 -16.11
C GLY A 167 10.72 18.66 -15.54
N LYS A 168 11.05 17.90 -14.49
CA LYS A 168 12.40 17.74 -13.94
C LYS A 168 12.52 16.38 -13.26
N THR A 169 13.74 16.00 -12.91
CA THR A 169 13.99 14.79 -12.12
C THR A 169 13.54 14.98 -10.69
N TYR A 170 12.82 14.00 -10.17
CA TYR A 170 12.34 13.92 -8.80
C TYR A 170 12.79 12.62 -8.15
N GLN A 171 12.99 12.64 -6.84
CA GLN A 171 13.14 11.42 -6.06
C GLN A 171 11.74 10.82 -5.81
N ILE A 172 11.32 9.90 -6.68
CA ILE A 172 10.00 9.26 -6.61
C ILE A 172 9.94 8.31 -5.41
N LYS A 173 8.84 8.38 -4.65
CA LYS A 173 8.61 7.55 -3.46
C LYS A 173 7.36 6.68 -3.56
N ARG A 174 6.36 7.14 -4.30
CA ARG A 174 5.08 6.45 -4.43
C ARG A 174 4.40 6.84 -5.73
N ILE A 175 3.82 5.86 -6.39
CA ILE A 175 2.97 6.04 -7.56
C ILE A 175 1.61 5.43 -7.22
N GLU A 176 0.55 6.19 -7.45
CA GLU A 176 -0.81 5.71 -7.31
C GLU A 176 -1.50 5.70 -8.66
N ILE A 177 -2.26 4.65 -8.92
CA ILE A 177 -2.99 4.44 -10.15
C ILE A 177 -4.45 4.18 -9.78
N PHE A 178 -5.35 4.98 -10.32
CA PHE A 178 -6.78 4.82 -10.16
C PHE A 178 -7.32 4.21 -11.44
N ASN A 179 -7.96 3.05 -11.34
CA ASN A 179 -8.65 2.46 -12.46
C ASN A 179 -9.96 3.22 -12.76
N ARG A 180 -10.45 3.14 -13.99
CA ARG A 180 -11.72 3.78 -14.36
C ARG A 180 -12.89 3.27 -13.53
N VAL A 181 -13.82 4.18 -13.20
CA VAL A 181 -14.97 3.92 -12.34
C VAL A 181 -16.25 3.54 -13.10
N VAL A 182 -16.30 3.79 -14.41
CA VAL A 182 -17.48 3.52 -15.26
C VAL A 182 -17.24 2.34 -16.20
N GLY A 183 -18.31 1.64 -16.58
CA GLY A 183 -18.26 0.50 -17.51
C GLY A 183 -18.76 -0.78 -16.86
N ASP A 184 -18.28 -1.92 -17.34
CA ASP A 184 -18.58 -3.23 -16.79
C ASP A 184 -17.32 -3.91 -16.21
N LYS A 185 -17.49 -5.13 -15.71
CA LYS A 185 -16.38 -5.94 -15.19
C LYS A 185 -15.24 -6.08 -16.20
N SER A 186 -15.55 -6.41 -17.45
CA SER A 186 -14.55 -6.62 -18.51
C SER A 186 -13.69 -5.38 -18.75
N THR A 187 -14.27 -4.21 -18.53
CA THR A 187 -13.64 -2.92 -18.74
C THR A 187 -12.66 -2.58 -17.61
N GLY A 188 -13.01 -2.91 -16.36
CA GLY A 188 -12.10 -2.78 -15.22
C GLY A 188 -10.90 -3.74 -15.34
N GLU A 189 -11.16 -4.98 -15.76
CA GLU A 189 -10.16 -6.05 -15.86
C GLU A 189 -9.12 -5.86 -16.99
N ARG A 190 -9.28 -4.82 -17.83
CA ARG A 190 -8.28 -4.45 -18.85
C ARG A 190 -6.96 -4.00 -18.25
N LEU A 191 -7.01 -3.39 -17.06
CA LEU A 191 -5.80 -3.04 -16.32
C LEU A 191 -5.23 -4.30 -15.65
N ARG A 192 -4.38 -5.01 -16.39
CA ARG A 192 -3.69 -6.23 -15.97
C ARG A 192 -2.36 -6.35 -16.69
N ASN A 193 -1.41 -7.07 -16.12
CA ASN A 193 -0.04 -7.22 -16.63
C ASN A 193 0.57 -5.86 -16.99
N LEU A 194 0.53 -4.93 -16.04
CA LEU A 194 0.96 -3.55 -16.18
C LEU A 194 2.38 -3.38 -15.63
N ASP A 195 3.28 -2.89 -16.48
CA ASP A 195 4.59 -2.41 -16.09
C ASP A 195 4.54 -0.93 -15.75
N ILE A 196 5.15 -0.59 -14.62
CA ILE A 196 5.43 0.78 -14.18
C ILE A 196 6.92 1.00 -14.38
N ILE A 197 7.27 1.84 -15.34
CA ILE A 197 8.64 2.05 -15.80
C ILE A 197 8.98 3.52 -15.57
N ILE A 198 10.09 3.81 -14.91
CA ILE A 198 10.49 5.19 -14.59
C ILE A 198 11.96 5.44 -14.94
N GLY A 199 12.33 6.70 -15.15
CA GLY A 199 13.71 7.05 -15.45
C GLY A 199 13.94 8.55 -15.63
N PRO A 200 15.21 9.02 -15.63
CA PRO A 200 15.56 10.41 -15.85
C PRO A 200 15.40 10.85 -17.32
N SER A 201 15.46 9.90 -18.27
CA SER A 201 15.34 10.14 -19.71
C SER A 201 14.63 8.96 -20.39
N HIS A 202 14.14 9.15 -21.63
CA HIS A 202 13.49 8.07 -22.40
C HIS A 202 14.41 6.87 -22.69
N ASN A 203 15.74 7.08 -22.68
CA ASN A 203 16.73 6.03 -22.94
C ASN A 203 17.22 5.33 -21.67
N GLU A 204 16.88 5.87 -20.50
CA GLU A 204 17.36 5.39 -19.19
C GLU A 204 16.17 5.04 -18.29
N MET A 205 15.10 4.49 -18.87
CA MET A 205 13.95 4.01 -18.11
C MET A 205 14.12 2.55 -17.72
N HIS A 206 13.73 2.19 -16.50
CA HIS A 206 13.78 0.82 -16.00
C HIS A 206 12.51 0.48 -15.21
N LEU A 207 12.27 -0.82 -15.01
CA LEU A 207 11.07 -1.33 -14.33
C LEU A 207 11.12 -0.96 -12.83
N CYS A 208 10.14 -0.20 -12.38
CA CYS A 208 9.92 0.11 -10.96
C CYS A 208 9.04 -0.94 -10.29
N ALA A 209 7.95 -1.35 -10.95
CA ALA A 209 7.03 -2.37 -10.43
C ALA A 209 6.26 -3.06 -11.57
N HIS A 210 5.84 -4.30 -11.34
CA HIS A 210 4.95 -5.05 -12.21
C HIS A 210 3.66 -5.42 -11.47
N TYR A 211 2.53 -5.20 -12.12
CA TYR A 211 1.20 -5.55 -11.60
C TYR A 211 0.56 -6.62 -12.48
N VAL A 212 0.36 -7.82 -11.93
CA VAL A 212 -0.24 -8.94 -12.66
C VAL A 212 -1.73 -8.70 -12.95
N GLY A 213 -2.47 -8.16 -11.99
CA GLY A 213 -3.91 -7.91 -12.11
C GLY A 213 -4.78 -9.17 -12.12
N PRO A 214 -6.03 -9.08 -12.60
CA PRO A 214 -6.67 -7.86 -13.10
C PRO A 214 -7.16 -6.93 -11.97
N ALA A 215 -7.22 -5.63 -12.27
CA ALA A 215 -7.92 -4.66 -11.42
C ALA A 215 -9.43 -4.69 -11.66
N GLN A 216 -10.20 -4.13 -10.72
CA GLN A 216 -11.63 -3.90 -10.82
C GLN A 216 -11.94 -2.42 -11.11
N LEU A 217 -13.20 -2.13 -11.46
CA LEU A 217 -13.65 -0.75 -11.61
C LEU A 217 -13.41 0.05 -10.33
N GLY A 218 -12.79 1.22 -10.48
CA GLY A 218 -12.50 2.13 -9.38
C GLY A 218 -11.41 1.67 -8.41
N ASP A 219 -10.69 0.59 -8.73
CA ASP A 219 -9.56 0.16 -7.90
C ASP A 219 -8.51 1.27 -7.78
N HIS A 220 -7.99 1.40 -6.56
CA HIS A 220 -6.88 2.26 -6.23
C HIS A 220 -5.66 1.39 -5.93
N LEU A 221 -4.67 1.48 -6.81
CA LEU A 221 -3.43 0.72 -6.74
C LEU A 221 -2.31 1.63 -6.28
N LEU A 222 -1.51 1.16 -5.31
CA LEU A 222 -0.39 1.90 -4.75
C LEU A 222 0.89 1.12 -4.98
N PHE A 223 1.87 1.77 -5.58
CA PHE A 223 3.16 1.20 -5.92
C PHE A 223 4.29 1.99 -5.30
N LYS A 224 5.30 1.26 -4.83
CA LYS A 224 6.59 1.79 -4.39
C LYS A 224 7.66 1.06 -5.20
N CYS A 225 8.61 1.81 -5.73
CA CYS A 225 9.76 1.20 -6.37
C CYS A 225 10.65 0.53 -5.31
N GLY A 226 11.37 -0.53 -5.70
CA GLY A 226 12.22 -1.30 -4.78
C GLY A 226 13.40 -0.50 -4.21
N HIS A 227 13.79 0.57 -4.88
CA HIS A 227 14.85 1.50 -4.49
C HIS A 227 14.40 2.94 -4.66
N VAL A 228 15.17 3.86 -4.07
CA VAL A 228 14.93 5.30 -4.20
C VAL A 228 15.38 5.74 -5.59
N GLU A 229 14.45 6.22 -6.41
CA GLU A 229 14.70 6.45 -7.83
C GLU A 229 14.53 7.91 -8.23
N ASN A 230 15.59 8.45 -8.83
CA ASN A 230 15.55 9.75 -9.48
C ASN A 230 14.96 9.57 -10.88
N ALA A 231 13.75 10.09 -11.10
CA ALA A 231 13.07 9.98 -12.38
C ALA A 231 12.35 11.28 -12.76
N ARG A 232 12.35 11.56 -14.06
CA ARG A 232 11.58 12.62 -14.70
C ARG A 232 10.37 12.06 -15.44
N TYR A 233 10.46 10.84 -15.93
CA TYR A 233 9.42 10.18 -16.69
C TYR A 233 8.83 9.02 -15.91
N VAL A 234 7.51 8.90 -15.95
CA VAL A 234 6.77 7.74 -15.43
C VAL A 234 5.91 7.19 -16.55
N LYS A 235 6.09 5.92 -16.90
CA LYS A 235 5.39 5.22 -17.97
C LYS A 235 4.61 4.04 -17.40
N LEU A 236 3.35 3.95 -17.81
CA LEU A 236 2.47 2.81 -17.62
C LEU A 236 2.40 2.06 -18.95
N MET A 237 2.67 0.77 -18.96
CA MET A 237 2.68 -0.03 -20.19
C MET A 237 2.11 -1.42 -19.93
N LEU A 238 1.10 -1.83 -20.69
CA LEU A 238 0.66 -3.23 -20.62
C LEU A 238 1.68 -4.13 -21.35
N THR A 239 1.91 -5.35 -20.87
CA THR A 239 2.80 -6.31 -21.54
C THR A 239 2.09 -7.12 -22.63
N GLY A 240 0.76 -7.01 -22.74
CA GLY A 240 -0.07 -7.70 -23.74
C GLY A 240 -0.77 -6.76 -24.74
N THR A 241 -1.70 -7.34 -25.51
CA THR A 241 -2.63 -6.58 -26.38
C THR A 241 -3.95 -6.36 -25.65
N ASP A 242 -4.28 -5.11 -25.35
CA ASP A 242 -5.58 -4.67 -24.82
C ASP A 242 -5.71 -3.14 -24.98
N TYR A 243 -6.74 -2.54 -24.39
CA TYR A 243 -6.86 -1.11 -24.17
C TYR A 243 -6.22 -0.73 -22.82
N LEU A 244 -5.43 0.35 -22.78
CA LEU A 244 -5.03 0.98 -21.52
C LEU A 244 -6.04 2.06 -21.15
N ASN A 245 -6.67 1.93 -19.97
CA ASN A 245 -7.78 2.79 -19.55
C ASN A 245 -7.71 3.24 -18.07
N VAL A 246 -6.76 4.11 -17.77
CA VAL A 246 -6.51 4.59 -16.39
C VAL A 246 -7.25 5.91 -16.12
N ALA A 247 -7.83 6.04 -14.94
CA ALA A 247 -8.52 7.26 -14.53
C ALA A 247 -7.56 8.36 -14.12
N GLU A 248 -6.65 8.04 -13.21
CA GLU A 248 -5.73 9.02 -12.62
C GLU A 248 -4.42 8.33 -12.24
N VAL A 249 -3.31 9.05 -12.40
CA VAL A 249 -1.97 8.64 -12.00
C VAL A 249 -1.36 9.74 -11.16
N LYS A 250 -1.10 9.45 -9.89
CA LYS A 250 -0.46 10.39 -8.97
C LYS A 250 0.95 9.93 -8.69
N VAL A 251 1.91 10.83 -8.90
CA VAL A 251 3.32 10.57 -8.60
C VAL A 251 3.70 11.42 -7.41
N TYR A 252 4.22 10.80 -6.36
CA TYR A 252 4.63 11.46 -5.13
C TYR A 252 6.14 11.38 -4.97
N ALA A 253 6.75 12.54 -4.71
CA ALA A 253 8.19 12.69 -4.54
C ALA A 253 8.51 13.51 -3.28
N VAL A 254 9.76 13.41 -2.82
CA VAL A 254 10.24 14.22 -1.69
C VAL A 254 10.15 15.70 -2.05
N ASN A 255 9.56 16.49 -1.15
CA ASN A 255 9.44 17.93 -1.29
C ASN A 255 10.79 18.60 -0.98
N ASP A 256 11.66 18.69 -1.99
CA ASP A 256 12.85 19.52 -1.89
C ASP A 256 12.41 20.99 -1.79
N ARG A 257 12.44 21.56 -0.58
CA ARG A 257 12.45 23.01 -0.44
C ARG A 257 13.65 23.52 -1.26
N PRO A 258 13.49 24.52 -2.13
CA PRO A 258 14.64 25.12 -2.79
C PRO A 258 15.58 25.63 -1.70
N THR A 259 16.81 25.12 -1.68
CA THR A 259 17.95 25.73 -0.97
C THR A 259 18.30 27.07 -1.61
#